data_AF-A0A831XLU2-F1
#
_entry.id   AF-A0A831XLU2-F1
#
_cell.length_a   1.000
_cell.length_b   1.000
_cell.length_c   1.000
_cell.angle_alpha   90.00
_cell.angle_beta   90.00
_cell.angle_gamma   90.00
#
_symmetry.space_group_name_H-M   'P 1'
#
loop_
_entity.id
_entity.type
_entity.pdbx_description
1 polymer ?
#
loop_
_entity_poly.entity_id
_entity_poly.type
_entity_poly.pdbx_seq_one_letter_code
_entity_poly.pdbx_strand_id
1 'polypeptide(L)'
;MKHTLITMACLALVLAHNLQSYADDEALPQAVAPLCAEALQRQEEALAALRAEQARLEQKIREMECAPVVSGDELLAKNLRQLQELAANTRIQRQSMADFEKFVTWMSSSLAGYEKYIQAGSVVAGAAKVLPIPYAGQASMLTKFASQGILSLNAASGSIASYLKTSDRYLALVAAIDPKQPDGARVSAAVRFADGELLRAMTDVQAKLRTSADISASTLSFLETLDHYVGSSDEYWAQTKAFITRNDAYKKDKSYLAASIEGLKNRAGAFNGRLRLFEETARKDLPLIKNLVAYDELAREVDAKARLKRGAPAVAGGP
;
A
#
# COMPACT_ATOMS: atom_id res chain seq x y z
N MET A 1 20.84 12.28 24.31
CA MET A 1 21.31 13.60 24.82
C MET A 1 20.38 14.26 25.85
N LYS A 2 19.13 13.80 26.06
CA LYS A 2 18.24 14.33 27.13
C LYS A 2 18.45 13.71 28.52
N HIS A 3 19.07 12.53 28.62
CA HIS A 3 19.31 11.86 29.91
C HIS A 3 20.50 12.39 30.70
N THR A 4 21.48 13.04 30.05
CA THR A 4 22.66 13.63 30.72
C THR A 4 22.37 14.98 31.39
N LEU A 5 21.31 15.68 30.98
CA LEU A 5 20.90 16.94 31.59
C LEU A 5 20.12 16.74 32.90
N ILE A 6 19.38 15.63 33.03
CA ILE A 6 18.60 15.32 34.23
C ILE A 6 19.53 14.85 35.37
N THR A 7 20.59 14.10 35.06
CA THR A 7 21.55 13.62 36.06
C THR A 7 22.43 14.74 36.63
N MET A 8 22.76 15.77 35.85
CA MET A 8 23.50 16.95 36.38
C MET A 8 22.64 17.85 37.28
N ALA A 9 21.33 17.94 37.02
CA ALA A 9 20.42 18.74 37.86
C ALA A 9 20.21 18.12 39.26
N CYS A 10 20.18 16.78 39.36
CA CYS A 10 20.07 16.09 40.65
C CYS A 10 21.37 16.18 41.50
N LEU A 11 22.53 16.30 40.87
CA LEU A 11 23.82 16.42 41.58
C LEU A 11 24.05 17.83 42.16
N ALA A 12 23.51 18.88 41.53
CA ALA A 12 23.62 20.25 42.03
C ALA A 12 22.78 20.53 43.29
N LEU A 13 21.63 19.85 43.44
CA LEU A 13 20.73 20.03 44.59
C LEU A 13 21.26 19.39 45.90
N VAL A 14 22.08 18.35 45.78
CA VAL A 14 22.68 17.65 46.94
C VAL A 14 23.90 18.39 47.50
N LEU A 15 24.60 19.16 46.66
CA LEU A 15 25.78 19.95 47.08
C LEU A 15 25.42 21.31 47.69
N ALA A 16 24.27 21.89 47.34
CA ALA A 16 23.84 23.19 47.88
C ALA A 16 23.31 23.12 49.33
N HIS A 17 22.92 21.94 49.84
CA HIS A 17 22.42 21.78 51.21
C HIS A 17 23.52 21.56 52.26
N ASN A 18 24.79 21.42 51.87
CA ASN A 18 25.89 21.07 52.78
C ASN A 18 26.88 22.20 53.11
N LEU A 19 26.58 23.46 52.74
CA LEU A 19 27.54 24.58 52.88
C LEU A 19 27.03 25.79 53.68
N GLN A 20 25.93 25.66 54.41
CA GLN A 20 25.37 26.77 55.20
C GLN A 20 25.18 26.40 56.67
N SER A 21 26.28 26.26 57.43
CA SER A 21 26.36 26.70 58.84
C SER A 21 27.76 26.38 59.39
N TYR A 22 28.61 27.41 59.48
CA TYR A 22 29.78 27.42 60.35
C TYR A 22 29.79 28.76 61.07
N ALA A 23 30.20 28.73 62.35
CA ALA A 23 30.47 29.83 63.29
C ALA A 23 29.27 30.46 64.02
N ASP A 24 29.05 30.04 65.27
CA ASP A 24 29.43 30.89 66.41
C ASP A 24 29.78 30.02 67.63
N ASP A 25 30.82 30.46 68.33
CA ASP A 25 31.54 29.79 69.42
C ASP A 25 30.92 30.13 70.79
N GLU A 26 31.34 29.39 71.82
CA GLU A 26 31.18 29.67 73.25
C GLU A 26 29.88 29.20 73.99
N ALA A 27 29.90 27.95 74.48
CA ALA A 27 29.68 27.60 75.91
C ALA A 27 29.68 26.07 76.12
N LEU A 28 30.68 25.54 76.84
CA LEU A 28 30.60 24.26 77.57
C LEU A 28 29.89 24.49 78.92
N PRO A 29 29.11 23.55 79.51
CA PRO A 29 29.59 22.19 79.78
C PRO A 29 28.57 21.02 79.74
N GLN A 30 29.12 19.84 79.41
CA GLN A 30 28.82 18.49 79.91
C GLN A 30 27.38 17.89 79.92
N ALA A 31 27.33 16.72 79.27
CA ALA A 31 26.81 15.43 79.78
C ALA A 31 25.60 14.79 79.05
N VAL A 32 25.72 13.47 78.93
CA VAL A 32 24.70 12.42 78.69
C VAL A 32 24.43 12.04 77.22
N ALA A 33 25.18 11.02 76.75
CA ALA A 33 24.69 10.07 75.76
C ALA A 33 23.51 9.29 76.37
N PRO A 34 22.35 9.21 75.67
CA PRO A 34 21.98 7.95 75.02
C PRO A 34 21.15 8.16 73.72
N LEU A 35 21.41 9.22 72.94
CA LEU A 35 20.60 9.51 71.74
C LEU A 35 21.11 8.84 70.45
N CYS A 36 22.36 8.36 70.43
CA CYS A 36 22.93 7.75 69.22
C CYS A 36 22.40 6.33 68.93
N ALA A 37 22.10 5.54 69.97
CA ALA A 37 21.69 4.14 69.77
C ALA A 37 20.25 4.03 69.22
N GLU A 38 19.31 4.81 69.75
CA GLU A 38 17.94 4.87 69.23
C GLU A 38 17.86 5.50 67.83
N ALA A 39 18.71 6.49 67.54
CA ALA A 39 18.80 7.09 66.21
C ALA A 39 19.35 6.10 65.18
N LEU A 40 20.36 5.30 65.56
CA LEU A 40 20.90 4.22 64.72
C LEU A 40 19.86 3.11 64.47
N GLN A 41 19.11 2.70 65.50
CA GLN A 41 18.04 1.71 65.34
C GLN A 41 16.92 2.20 64.43
N ARG A 42 16.46 3.46 64.57
CA ARG A 42 15.48 4.04 63.64
C ARG A 42 16.02 4.13 62.21
N GLN A 43 17.31 4.38 62.05
CA GLN A 43 17.95 4.43 60.74
C GLN A 43 18.09 3.04 60.12
N GLU A 44 18.42 2.01 60.92
CA GLU A 44 18.47 0.61 60.50
C GLU A 44 17.08 0.07 60.12
N GLU A 45 16.05 0.40 60.89
CA GLU A 45 14.65 0.07 60.59
C GLU A 45 14.17 0.75 59.30
N ALA A 46 14.51 2.03 59.11
CA ALA A 46 14.20 2.75 57.87
C ALA A 46 14.92 2.15 56.65
N LEU A 47 16.19 1.75 56.81
CA LEU A 47 16.94 1.07 55.76
C LEU A 47 16.40 -0.34 55.48
N ALA A 48 15.94 -1.06 56.49
CA ALA A 48 15.29 -2.36 56.32
C ALA A 48 13.95 -2.23 55.58
N ALA A 49 13.14 -1.22 55.92
CA ALA A 49 11.90 -0.91 55.22
C ALA A 49 12.15 -0.53 53.74
N LEU A 50 13.16 0.31 53.48
CA LEU A 50 13.57 0.68 52.11
C LEU A 50 14.05 -0.54 51.30
N ARG A 51 14.81 -1.46 51.90
CA ARG A 51 15.24 -2.70 51.23
C ARG A 51 14.06 -3.63 50.93
N ALA A 52 13.08 -3.72 51.83
CA ALA A 52 11.87 -4.48 51.61
C ALA A 52 11.02 -3.88 50.48
N GLU A 53 10.90 -2.55 50.43
CA GLU A 53 10.23 -1.86 49.32
C GLU A 53 10.97 -2.02 47.99
N GLN A 54 12.30 -1.93 48.01
CA GLN A 54 13.13 -2.17 46.82
C GLN A 54 12.93 -3.60 46.30
N ALA A 55 12.96 -4.60 47.17
CA ALA A 55 12.69 -6.00 46.79
C ALA A 55 11.26 -6.16 46.23
N ARG A 56 10.26 -5.49 46.82
CA ARG A 56 8.87 -5.51 46.32
C ARG A 56 8.73 -4.84 44.96
N LEU A 57 9.43 -3.73 44.74
CA LEU A 57 9.44 -3.01 43.47
C LEU A 57 10.18 -3.79 42.39
N GLU A 58 11.32 -4.40 42.70
CA GLU A 58 12.04 -5.31 41.79
C GLU A 58 11.19 -6.53 41.44
N GLN A 59 10.45 -7.09 42.39
CA GLN A 59 9.52 -8.19 42.13
C GLN A 59 8.37 -7.76 41.22
N LYS A 60 7.77 -6.58 41.46
CA LYS A 60 6.75 -6.00 40.56
C LYS A 60 7.28 -5.67 39.18
N ILE A 61 8.51 -5.17 39.08
CA ILE A 61 9.18 -4.90 37.80
C ILE A 61 9.39 -6.22 37.05
N ARG A 62 9.89 -7.26 37.72
CA ARG A 62 10.03 -8.59 37.12
C ARG A 62 8.68 -9.18 36.70
N GLU A 63 7.62 -8.99 37.49
CA GLU A 63 6.27 -9.43 37.15
C GLU A 63 5.72 -8.69 35.91
N MET A 64 5.96 -7.38 35.79
CA MET A 64 5.57 -6.57 34.63
C MET A 64 6.44 -6.85 33.39
N GLU A 65 7.74 -7.09 33.56
CA GLU A 65 8.66 -7.50 32.48
C GLU A 65 8.35 -8.92 31.99
N CYS A 66 7.79 -9.79 32.84
CA CYS A 66 7.42 -11.17 32.51
C CYS A 66 5.98 -11.34 32.01
N ALA A 67 5.16 -10.29 32.04
CA ALA A 67 3.82 -10.27 31.48
C ALA A 67 3.87 -9.60 30.10
N PRO A 68 3.52 -10.29 29.00
CA PRO A 68 3.41 -9.63 27.72
C PRO A 68 2.31 -8.56 27.84
N VAL A 69 2.69 -7.28 27.66
CA VAL A 69 1.78 -6.11 27.73
C VAL A 69 0.66 -6.19 26.69
N VAL A 70 0.78 -7.09 25.71
CA VAL A 70 -0.25 -7.40 24.72
C VAL A 70 -0.48 -8.91 24.71
N SER A 71 -1.72 -9.35 24.95
CA SER A 71 -2.10 -10.75 24.89
C SER A 71 -2.11 -11.26 23.43
N GLY A 72 -1.77 -12.54 23.21
CA GLY A 72 -1.82 -13.15 21.87
C GLY A 72 -3.22 -13.08 21.25
N ASP A 73 -4.25 -13.19 22.07
CA ASP A 73 -5.66 -13.09 21.67
C ASP A 73 -6.02 -11.68 21.18
N GLU A 74 -5.49 -10.62 21.80
CA GLU A 74 -5.67 -9.25 21.32
C GLU A 74 -4.98 -9.00 19.97
N LEU A 75 -3.80 -9.60 19.75
CA LEU A 75 -3.10 -9.52 18.48
C LEU A 75 -3.87 -10.23 17.37
N LEU A 76 -4.39 -11.43 17.66
CA LEU A 76 -5.23 -12.19 16.72
C LEU A 76 -6.53 -11.44 16.39
N ALA A 77 -7.19 -10.84 17.38
CA ALA A 77 -8.39 -10.05 17.16
C ALA A 77 -8.13 -8.79 16.31
N LYS A 78 -7.00 -8.11 16.51
CA LYS A 78 -6.58 -6.97 15.67
C LYS A 78 -6.26 -7.40 14.25
N ASN A 79 -5.56 -8.53 14.09
CA ASN A 79 -5.21 -9.08 12.79
C ASN A 79 -6.47 -9.46 11.99
N LEU A 80 -7.45 -10.10 12.65
CA LEU A 80 -8.74 -10.43 12.03
C LEU A 80 -9.52 -9.18 11.59
N ARG A 81 -9.56 -8.11 12.39
CA ARG A 81 -10.19 -6.84 11.99
C ARG A 81 -9.53 -6.23 10.75
N GLN A 82 -8.20 -6.22 10.71
CA GLN A 82 -7.45 -5.72 9.56
C GLN A 82 -7.64 -6.60 8.32
N LEU A 83 -7.72 -7.93 8.46
CA LEU A 83 -8.06 -8.84 7.35
C LEU A 83 -9.46 -8.56 6.80
N GLN A 84 -10.44 -8.27 7.68
CA GLN A 84 -11.80 -7.90 7.28
C GLN A 84 -11.85 -6.55 6.56
N GLU A 85 -11.08 -5.56 7.04
CA GLU A 85 -10.93 -4.27 6.37
C GLU A 85 -10.32 -4.45 4.98
N LEU A 86 -9.23 -5.21 4.87
CA LEU A 86 -8.60 -5.55 3.59
C LEU A 86 -9.57 -6.31 2.66
N ALA A 87 -10.40 -7.20 3.20
CA ALA A 87 -11.43 -7.90 2.45
C ALA A 87 -12.55 -6.96 1.97
N ALA A 88 -12.92 -5.95 2.75
CA ALA A 88 -13.87 -4.92 2.31
C ALA A 88 -13.28 -4.08 1.17
N ASN A 89 -12.03 -3.62 1.31
CA ASN A 89 -11.32 -2.87 0.26
C ASN A 89 -11.17 -3.70 -1.02
N THR A 90 -10.84 -4.98 -0.88
CA THR A 90 -10.74 -5.92 -2.01
C THR A 90 -12.08 -6.06 -2.74
N ARG A 91 -13.21 -6.12 -2.02
CA ARG A 91 -14.55 -6.15 -2.67
C ARG A 91 -14.84 -4.88 -3.46
N ILE A 92 -14.46 -3.72 -2.94
CA ILE A 92 -14.62 -2.43 -3.64
C ILE A 92 -13.74 -2.41 -4.90
N GLN A 93 -12.48 -2.83 -4.78
CA GLN A 93 -11.56 -2.94 -5.92
C GLN A 93 -12.08 -3.89 -7.01
N ARG A 94 -12.71 -5.02 -6.63
CA ARG A 94 -13.32 -5.94 -7.59
C ARG A 94 -14.48 -5.33 -8.37
N GLN A 95 -15.24 -4.41 -7.78
CA GLN A 95 -16.33 -3.74 -8.49
C GLN A 95 -15.80 -2.87 -9.64
N SER A 96 -14.65 -2.22 -9.45
CA SER A 96 -14.02 -1.41 -10.52
C SER A 96 -13.33 -2.26 -11.59
N MET A 97 -12.98 -3.53 -11.31
CA MET A 97 -12.37 -4.43 -12.30
C MET A 97 -13.27 -4.70 -13.51
N ALA A 98 -14.57 -4.88 -13.31
CA ALA A 98 -15.52 -5.11 -14.41
C ALA A 98 -15.58 -3.91 -15.37
N ASP A 99 -15.38 -2.70 -14.83
CA ASP A 99 -15.35 -1.48 -15.62
C ASP A 99 -14.02 -1.30 -16.37
N PHE A 100 -12.90 -1.67 -15.74
CA PHE A 100 -11.61 -1.71 -16.42
C PHE A 100 -11.59 -2.71 -17.56
N GLU A 101 -12.17 -3.90 -17.36
CA GLU A 101 -12.29 -4.92 -18.40
C GLU A 101 -13.11 -4.40 -19.59
N LYS A 102 -14.29 -3.80 -19.35
CA LYS A 102 -15.10 -3.17 -20.40
C LYS A 102 -14.32 -2.12 -21.18
N PHE A 103 -13.54 -1.28 -20.51
CA PHE A 103 -12.71 -0.26 -21.17
C PHE A 103 -11.62 -0.90 -22.03
N VAL A 104 -10.88 -1.87 -21.47
CA VAL A 104 -9.80 -2.57 -22.17
C VAL A 104 -10.31 -3.30 -23.40
N THR A 105 -11.44 -4.01 -23.31
CA THR A 105 -12.09 -4.68 -24.44
C THR A 105 -12.55 -3.67 -25.50
N TRP A 106 -13.18 -2.57 -25.07
CA TRP A 106 -13.61 -1.51 -25.98
C TRP A 106 -12.43 -0.86 -26.70
N MET A 107 -11.33 -0.58 -25.99
CA MET A 107 -10.14 0.03 -26.56
C MET A 107 -9.44 -0.93 -27.54
N SER A 108 -9.35 -2.22 -27.21
CA SER A 108 -8.81 -3.25 -28.10
C SER A 108 -9.62 -3.34 -29.40
N SER A 109 -10.95 -3.35 -29.30
CA SER A 109 -11.84 -3.30 -30.47
C SER A 109 -11.70 -2.01 -31.28
N SER A 110 -11.45 -0.88 -30.62
CA SER A 110 -11.29 0.42 -31.28
C SER A 110 -9.96 0.51 -32.04
N LEU A 111 -8.86 0.02 -31.45
CA LEU A 111 -7.54 -0.10 -32.10
C LEU A 111 -7.59 -0.99 -33.34
N ALA A 112 -8.24 -2.16 -33.24
CA ALA A 112 -8.44 -3.04 -34.38
C ALA A 112 -9.31 -2.41 -35.47
N GLY A 113 -10.26 -1.53 -35.09
CA GLY A 113 -11.03 -0.72 -36.03
C GLY A 113 -10.16 0.28 -36.78
N TYR A 114 -9.34 1.06 -36.07
CA TYR A 114 -8.45 2.06 -36.68
C TYR A 114 -7.44 1.46 -37.65
N GLU A 115 -6.90 0.28 -37.35
CA GLU A 115 -6.00 -0.45 -38.25
C GLU A 115 -6.67 -0.73 -39.61
N LYS A 116 -7.92 -1.20 -39.60
CA LYS A 116 -8.68 -1.51 -40.82
C LYS A 116 -8.97 -0.27 -41.67
N TYR A 117 -9.32 0.85 -41.05
CA TYR A 117 -9.59 2.10 -41.78
C TYR A 117 -8.33 2.65 -42.46
N ILE A 118 -7.17 2.54 -41.80
CA ILE A 118 -5.91 3.05 -42.35
C ILE A 118 -5.28 2.09 -43.36
N GLN A 119 -5.43 0.77 -43.18
CA GLN A 119 -5.08 -0.21 -44.22
C GLN A 119 -5.95 -0.04 -45.47
N ALA A 120 -7.25 0.19 -45.32
CA ALA A 120 -8.13 0.50 -46.44
C ALA A 120 -7.71 1.80 -47.15
N GLY A 121 -7.35 2.84 -46.40
CA GLY A 121 -6.80 4.09 -46.94
C GLY A 121 -5.45 3.92 -47.65
N SER A 122 -4.55 3.09 -47.11
CA SER A 122 -3.21 2.86 -47.67
C SER A 122 -3.21 1.96 -48.91
N VAL A 123 -4.13 1.00 -49.00
CA VAL A 123 -4.30 0.16 -50.21
C VAL A 123 -4.85 1.00 -51.37
N VAL A 124 -5.75 1.94 -51.09
CA VAL A 124 -6.23 2.91 -52.10
C VAL A 124 -5.12 3.89 -52.50
N ALA A 125 -4.29 4.33 -51.55
CA ALA A 125 -3.12 5.18 -51.84
C ALA A 125 -2.01 4.42 -52.60
N GLY A 126 -1.82 3.12 -52.36
CA GLY A 126 -0.87 2.27 -53.07
C GLY A 126 -1.28 1.92 -54.51
N ALA A 127 -2.59 1.90 -54.80
CA ALA A 127 -3.11 1.83 -56.17
C ALA A 127 -2.89 3.15 -56.94
N ALA A 128 -2.82 4.28 -56.24
CA ALA A 128 -2.40 5.56 -56.78
C ALA A 128 -0.87 5.71 -56.65
N LYS A 129 -0.10 5.04 -57.52
CA LYS A 129 1.39 5.03 -57.62
C LYS A 129 2.09 6.40 -57.76
N VAL A 130 1.41 7.52 -57.54
CA VAL A 130 1.90 8.90 -57.65
C VAL A 130 1.49 9.68 -56.39
N LEU A 131 1.79 9.18 -55.21
CA LEU A 131 1.75 10.00 -54.00
C LEU A 131 3.03 9.75 -53.18
N PRO A 132 3.66 10.82 -52.66
CA PRO A 132 4.89 10.71 -51.91
C PRO A 132 4.73 9.78 -50.70
N ILE A 133 5.87 9.38 -50.15
CA ILE A 133 6.05 8.22 -49.27
C ILE A 133 5.69 8.44 -47.76
N PRO A 134 5.15 9.57 -47.22
CA PRO A 134 4.97 9.70 -45.77
C PRO A 134 3.88 8.79 -45.18
N TYR A 135 2.96 8.24 -45.98
CA TYR A 135 1.84 7.44 -45.47
C TYR A 135 2.22 6.00 -45.08
N ALA A 136 3.21 5.38 -45.74
CA ALA A 136 3.60 3.99 -45.44
C ALA A 136 4.36 3.85 -44.12
N GLY A 137 5.21 4.84 -43.79
CA GLY A 137 5.94 4.88 -42.51
C GLY A 137 5.00 5.08 -41.33
N GLN A 138 4.02 5.98 -41.46
CA GLN A 138 3.03 6.24 -40.41
C GLN A 138 2.02 5.09 -40.26
N ALA A 139 1.58 4.47 -41.35
CA ALA A 139 0.72 3.28 -41.29
C ALA A 139 1.45 2.08 -40.64
N SER A 140 2.75 1.89 -40.93
CA SER A 140 3.55 0.83 -40.30
C SER A 140 3.75 1.06 -38.79
N MET A 141 4.06 2.30 -38.39
CA MET A 141 4.16 2.67 -36.97
C MET A 141 2.82 2.51 -36.26
N LEU A 142 1.70 2.84 -36.91
CA LEU A 142 0.37 2.66 -36.33
C LEU A 142 -0.01 1.19 -36.21
N THR A 143 0.23 0.35 -37.21
CA THR A 143 -0.04 -1.10 -37.11
C THR A 143 0.81 -1.72 -36.00
N LYS A 144 2.07 -1.29 -35.85
CA LYS A 144 2.93 -1.69 -34.72
C LYS A 144 2.37 -1.19 -33.37
N PHE A 145 1.95 0.07 -33.31
CA PHE A 145 1.33 0.63 -32.11
C PHE A 145 0.01 -0.09 -31.76
N ALA A 146 -0.85 -0.35 -32.74
CA ALA A 146 -2.12 -1.05 -32.56
C ALA A 146 -1.91 -2.49 -32.12
N SER A 147 -0.99 -3.22 -32.75
CA SER A 147 -0.66 -4.59 -32.35
C SER A 147 -0.03 -4.66 -30.95
N GLN A 148 0.91 -3.76 -30.62
CA GLN A 148 1.47 -3.66 -29.27
C GLN A 148 0.43 -3.22 -28.23
N GLY A 149 -0.45 -2.29 -28.61
CA GLY A 149 -1.55 -1.81 -27.79
C GLY A 149 -2.54 -2.91 -27.49
N ILE A 150 -3.01 -3.65 -28.50
CA ILE A 150 -3.89 -4.82 -28.36
C ILE A 150 -3.23 -5.89 -27.51
N LEU A 151 -1.94 -6.18 -27.71
CA LEU A 151 -1.21 -7.17 -26.90
C LEU A 151 -1.14 -6.74 -25.42
N SER A 152 -0.84 -5.47 -25.16
CA SER A 152 -0.80 -4.92 -23.81
C SER A 152 -2.17 -4.89 -23.15
N LEU A 153 -3.23 -4.54 -23.90
CA LEU A 153 -4.61 -4.57 -23.45
C LEU A 153 -5.07 -6.01 -23.15
N ASN A 154 -4.68 -6.99 -23.97
CA ASN A 154 -4.94 -8.40 -23.67
C ASN A 154 -4.19 -8.86 -22.42
N ALA A 155 -2.96 -8.42 -22.22
CA ALA A 155 -2.21 -8.68 -20.99
C ALA A 155 -2.88 -8.02 -19.75
N ALA A 156 -3.46 -6.83 -19.90
CA ALA A 156 -4.24 -6.17 -18.85
C ALA A 156 -5.53 -6.93 -18.56
N SER A 157 -6.24 -7.42 -19.58
CA SER A 157 -7.42 -8.28 -19.41
C SER A 157 -7.06 -9.57 -18.66
N GLY A 158 -5.93 -10.18 -19.00
CA GLY A 158 -5.43 -11.38 -18.32
C GLY A 158 -5.05 -11.14 -16.87
N SER A 159 -4.41 -10.00 -16.57
CA SER A 159 -4.07 -9.65 -15.19
C SER A 159 -5.31 -9.33 -14.36
N ILE A 160 -6.32 -8.64 -14.93
CA ILE A 160 -7.61 -8.40 -14.28
C ILE A 160 -8.28 -9.73 -13.91
N ALA A 161 -8.36 -10.68 -14.84
CA ALA A 161 -8.94 -12.00 -14.59
C ALA A 161 -8.17 -12.79 -13.51
N SER A 162 -6.83 -12.73 -13.55
CA SER A 162 -5.96 -13.33 -12.53
C SER A 162 -6.23 -12.73 -11.14
N TYR A 163 -6.31 -11.41 -11.04
CA TYR A 163 -6.62 -10.71 -9.80
C TYR A 163 -8.03 -11.02 -9.28
N LEU A 164 -9.05 -11.10 -10.14
CA LEU A 164 -10.39 -11.53 -9.75
C LEU A 164 -10.36 -12.95 -9.16
N LYS A 165 -9.64 -13.89 -9.79
CA LYS A 165 -9.50 -15.24 -9.25
C LYS A 165 -8.78 -15.27 -7.90
N THR A 166 -7.67 -14.55 -7.78
CA THR A 166 -6.87 -14.50 -6.54
C THR A 166 -7.61 -13.81 -5.40
N SER A 167 -8.31 -12.70 -5.70
CA SER A 167 -9.12 -12.01 -4.70
C SER A 167 -10.33 -12.83 -4.26
N ASP A 168 -10.94 -13.66 -5.11
CA ASP A 168 -11.99 -14.60 -4.67
C ASP A 168 -11.46 -15.61 -3.67
N ARG A 169 -10.28 -16.17 -3.95
CA ARG A 169 -9.61 -17.10 -3.04
C ARG A 169 -9.28 -16.43 -1.70
N TYR A 170 -8.80 -15.18 -1.73
CA TYR A 170 -8.57 -14.41 -0.50
C TYR A 170 -9.86 -14.19 0.30
N LEU A 171 -10.95 -13.77 -0.36
CA LEU A 171 -12.24 -13.55 0.30
C LEU A 171 -12.80 -14.84 0.90
N ALA A 172 -12.63 -15.98 0.22
CA ALA A 172 -13.02 -17.29 0.74
C ALA A 172 -12.19 -17.69 1.99
N LEU A 173 -10.87 -17.42 1.99
CA LEU A 173 -10.02 -17.67 3.15
C LEU A 173 -10.44 -16.83 4.35
N VAL A 174 -10.71 -15.53 4.15
CA VAL A 174 -11.17 -14.64 5.24
C VAL A 174 -12.56 -15.04 5.74
N ALA A 175 -13.47 -15.46 4.84
CA ALA A 175 -14.82 -15.90 5.22
C ALA A 175 -14.83 -17.23 6.00
N ALA A 176 -13.80 -18.07 5.84
CA ALA A 176 -13.66 -19.33 6.57
C ALA A 176 -13.15 -19.18 8.00
N ILE A 177 -12.79 -17.96 8.43
CA ILE A 177 -12.34 -17.64 9.78
C ILE A 177 -13.57 -17.26 10.62
N ASP A 178 -13.82 -17.99 11.71
CA ASP A 178 -14.89 -17.65 12.66
C ASP A 178 -14.47 -16.42 13.48
N PRO A 179 -15.23 -15.30 13.43
CA PRO A 179 -14.94 -14.12 14.24
C PRO A 179 -15.09 -14.34 15.75
N LYS A 180 -15.79 -15.38 16.19
CA LYS A 180 -15.99 -15.70 17.62
C LYS A 180 -14.87 -16.56 18.19
N GLN A 181 -14.21 -17.38 17.36
CA GLN A 181 -13.07 -18.21 17.73
C GLN A 181 -12.02 -18.16 16.61
N PRO A 182 -11.14 -17.13 16.60
CA PRO A 182 -10.13 -16.99 15.57
C PRO A 182 -9.06 -18.08 15.70
N ASP A 183 -9.02 -19.00 14.74
CA ASP A 183 -7.93 -19.97 14.61
C ASP A 183 -6.68 -19.28 14.07
N GLY A 184 -5.64 -19.17 14.90
CA GLY A 184 -4.37 -18.52 14.54
C GLY A 184 -3.70 -19.13 13.31
N ALA A 185 -3.89 -20.42 13.04
CA ALA A 185 -3.34 -21.05 11.83
C ALA A 185 -4.02 -20.54 10.55
N ARG A 186 -5.35 -20.35 10.59
CA ARG A 186 -6.12 -19.83 9.44
C ARG A 186 -5.89 -18.34 9.23
N VAL A 187 -5.83 -17.56 10.31
CA VAL A 187 -5.48 -16.13 10.25
C VAL A 187 -4.12 -15.97 9.60
N SER A 188 -3.11 -16.72 10.06
CA SER A 188 -1.77 -16.65 9.48
C SER A 188 -1.71 -17.09 8.01
N ALA A 189 -2.45 -18.14 7.64
CA ALA A 189 -2.54 -18.56 6.24
C ALA A 189 -3.15 -17.47 5.34
N ALA A 190 -4.19 -16.77 5.82
CA ALA A 190 -4.80 -15.64 5.11
C ALA A 190 -3.85 -14.45 5.00
N VAL A 191 -3.08 -14.14 6.05
CA VAL A 191 -2.05 -13.08 6.04
C VAL A 191 -0.95 -13.38 5.03
N ARG A 192 -0.41 -14.60 5.02
CA ARG A 192 0.63 -15.01 4.05
C ARG A 192 0.12 -14.98 2.62
N PHE A 193 -1.14 -15.39 2.41
CA PHE A 193 -1.77 -15.31 1.11
C PHE A 193 -1.94 -13.85 0.64
N ALA A 194 -2.31 -12.96 1.56
CA ALA A 194 -2.45 -11.53 1.28
C ALA A 194 -1.11 -10.89 0.88
N ASP A 195 -0.04 -11.16 1.63
CA ASP A 195 1.30 -10.61 1.37
C ASP A 195 1.96 -11.18 0.10
N GLY A 196 1.72 -12.46 -0.20
CA GLY A 196 2.29 -13.11 -1.37
C GLY A 196 1.45 -12.96 -2.64
N GLU A 197 0.35 -13.71 -2.72
CA GLU A 197 -0.43 -13.86 -3.96
C GLU A 197 -1.29 -12.62 -4.25
N LEU A 198 -1.99 -12.07 -3.24
CA LEU A 198 -2.88 -10.93 -3.44
C LEU A 198 -2.13 -9.65 -3.78
N LEU A 199 -1.07 -9.31 -3.02
CA LEU A 199 -0.25 -8.13 -3.27
C LEU A 199 0.42 -8.19 -4.65
N ARG A 200 0.95 -9.36 -5.03
CA ARG A 200 1.51 -9.57 -6.37
C ARG A 200 0.45 -9.36 -7.46
N ALA A 201 -0.74 -9.93 -7.31
CA ALA A 201 -1.81 -9.76 -8.30
C ALA A 201 -2.29 -8.30 -8.40
N MET A 202 -2.38 -7.60 -7.27
CA MET A 202 -2.76 -6.19 -7.20
C MET A 202 -1.74 -5.29 -7.90
N THR A 203 -0.45 -5.50 -7.65
CA THR A 203 0.63 -4.72 -8.28
C THR A 203 0.76 -5.01 -9.78
N ASP A 204 0.56 -6.25 -10.22
CA ASP A 204 0.56 -6.59 -11.64
C ASP A 204 -0.61 -5.94 -12.38
N VAL A 205 -1.83 -6.03 -11.84
CA VAL A 205 -3.00 -5.32 -12.40
C VAL A 205 -2.76 -3.82 -12.47
N GLN A 206 -2.25 -3.20 -11.40
CA GLN A 206 -1.92 -1.78 -11.38
C GLN A 206 -0.95 -1.40 -12.50
N ALA A 207 0.11 -2.18 -12.70
CA ALA A 207 1.09 -1.94 -13.75
C ALA A 207 0.45 -2.03 -15.16
N LYS A 208 -0.37 -3.06 -15.42
CA LYS A 208 -1.02 -3.24 -16.73
C LYS A 208 -2.12 -2.22 -17.01
N LEU A 209 -2.86 -1.80 -15.99
CA LEU A 209 -3.86 -0.73 -16.12
C LEU A 209 -3.22 0.61 -16.42
N ARG A 210 -2.06 0.92 -15.81
CA ARG A 210 -1.26 2.10 -16.18
C ARG A 210 -0.81 2.06 -17.63
N THR A 211 -0.28 0.94 -18.10
CA THR A 211 0.06 0.80 -19.52
C THR A 211 -1.16 1.00 -20.42
N SER A 212 -2.34 0.52 -20.01
CA SER A 212 -3.60 0.75 -20.74
C SER A 212 -4.00 2.24 -20.76
N ALA A 213 -3.77 2.97 -19.67
CA ALA A 213 -3.94 4.42 -19.63
C ALA A 213 -2.98 5.11 -20.61
N ASP A 214 -1.71 4.73 -20.63
CA ASP A 214 -0.68 5.30 -21.52
C ASP A 214 -1.01 5.06 -23.00
N ILE A 215 -1.50 3.86 -23.34
CA ILE A 215 -1.97 3.52 -24.69
C ILE A 215 -3.16 4.41 -25.07
N SER A 216 -4.12 4.62 -24.16
CA SER A 216 -5.27 5.48 -24.43
C SER A 216 -4.86 6.95 -24.65
N ALA A 217 -3.91 7.46 -23.85
CA ALA A 217 -3.38 8.81 -23.98
C ALA A 217 -2.59 8.99 -25.29
N SER A 218 -1.77 8.01 -25.66
CA SER A 218 -1.03 7.99 -26.92
C SER A 218 -1.96 7.91 -28.13
N THR A 219 -3.03 7.11 -28.05
CA THR A 219 -4.06 7.02 -29.09
C THR A 219 -4.79 8.35 -29.25
N LEU A 220 -5.14 9.01 -28.13
CA LEU A 220 -5.82 10.29 -28.15
C LEU A 220 -4.93 11.38 -28.77
N SER A 221 -3.66 11.49 -28.36
CA SER A 221 -2.70 12.44 -28.94
C SER A 221 -2.49 12.21 -30.43
N PHE A 222 -2.46 10.94 -30.87
CA PHE A 222 -2.40 10.61 -32.29
C PHE A 222 -3.65 11.09 -33.04
N LEU A 223 -4.85 10.81 -32.52
CA LEU A 223 -6.10 11.24 -33.15
C LEU A 223 -6.23 12.77 -33.19
N GLU A 224 -5.80 13.48 -32.15
CA GLU A 224 -5.75 14.95 -32.14
C GLU A 224 -4.75 15.49 -33.18
N THR A 225 -3.58 14.85 -33.31
CA THR A 225 -2.60 15.22 -34.34
C THR A 225 -3.15 14.99 -35.74
N LEU A 226 -3.88 13.89 -35.95
CA LEU A 226 -4.57 13.62 -37.21
C LEU A 226 -5.66 14.66 -37.50
N ASP A 227 -6.47 15.03 -36.52
CA ASP A 227 -7.51 16.06 -36.68
C ASP A 227 -6.91 17.42 -37.05
N HIS A 228 -5.81 17.82 -36.39
CA HIS A 228 -5.06 19.02 -36.74
C HIS A 228 -4.41 18.95 -38.13
N TYR A 229 -3.88 17.79 -38.54
CA TYR A 229 -3.27 17.60 -39.86
C TYR A 229 -4.32 17.64 -40.98
N VAL A 230 -5.48 16.99 -40.77
CA VAL A 230 -6.64 17.04 -41.66
C VAL A 230 -7.24 18.44 -41.70
N GLY A 231 -7.21 19.18 -40.59
CA GLY A 231 -7.69 20.55 -40.49
C GLY A 231 -6.80 21.63 -41.12
N SER A 232 -5.50 21.38 -41.28
CA SER A 232 -4.51 22.36 -41.75
C SER A 232 -3.97 22.13 -43.18
N SER A 233 -4.19 20.95 -43.77
CA SER A 233 -3.61 20.58 -45.07
C SER A 233 -4.53 20.87 -46.27
N ASP A 234 -5.12 22.08 -46.36
CA ASP A 234 -6.13 22.40 -47.39
C ASP A 234 -5.59 22.31 -48.83
N GLU A 235 -4.30 22.56 -49.07
CA GLU A 235 -3.69 22.50 -50.41
C GLU A 235 -3.43 21.05 -50.92
N TYR A 236 -2.91 20.16 -50.06
CA TYR A 236 -2.69 18.75 -50.41
C TYR A 236 -4.00 17.97 -50.48
N TRP A 237 -4.94 18.29 -49.59
CA TRP A 237 -6.27 17.70 -49.65
C TRP A 237 -7.09 18.24 -50.81
N ALA A 238 -6.98 19.50 -51.26
CA ALA A 238 -7.71 19.97 -52.43
C ALA A 238 -7.36 19.20 -53.72
N GLN A 239 -6.07 18.90 -53.95
CA GLN A 239 -5.64 18.07 -55.10
C GLN A 239 -6.09 16.61 -54.98
N THR A 240 -6.06 16.04 -53.77
CA THR A 240 -6.50 14.65 -53.53
C THR A 240 -8.03 14.54 -53.54
N LYS A 241 -8.74 15.57 -53.07
CA LYS A 241 -10.20 15.71 -53.04
C LYS A 241 -10.75 15.82 -54.45
N ALA A 242 -10.05 16.43 -55.41
CA ALA A 242 -10.44 16.42 -56.83
C ALA A 242 -10.47 15.00 -57.45
N PHE A 243 -9.66 14.06 -56.96
CA PHE A 243 -9.70 12.65 -57.38
C PHE A 243 -10.69 11.80 -56.57
N ILE A 244 -11.09 12.25 -55.37
CA ILE A 244 -11.87 11.48 -54.40
C ILE A 244 -13.33 11.96 -54.24
N THR A 245 -13.68 13.18 -54.68
CA THR A 245 -15.04 13.78 -54.61
C THR A 245 -16.12 13.00 -55.35
N ARG A 246 -15.79 11.90 -56.02
CA ARG A 246 -16.77 10.94 -56.54
C ARG A 246 -17.34 10.00 -55.46
N ASN A 247 -16.81 10.01 -54.23
CA ASN A 247 -17.27 9.17 -53.12
C ASN A 247 -17.71 10.00 -51.90
N ASP A 248 -19.02 10.01 -51.61
CA ASP A 248 -19.67 10.67 -50.46
C ASP A 248 -19.24 10.14 -49.07
N ALA A 249 -18.33 9.17 -49.01
CA ALA A 249 -17.83 8.57 -47.77
C ALA A 249 -17.08 9.57 -46.87
N TYR A 250 -16.34 10.52 -47.46
CA TYR A 250 -15.36 11.34 -46.73
C TYR A 250 -15.95 12.47 -45.86
N LYS A 251 -17.13 13.02 -46.18
CA LYS A 251 -17.78 14.03 -45.30
C LYS A 251 -18.23 13.41 -43.97
N LYS A 252 -18.55 12.12 -43.96
CA LYS A 252 -18.88 11.38 -42.75
C LYS A 252 -17.65 11.17 -41.87
N ASP A 253 -16.48 10.92 -42.46
CA ASP A 253 -15.24 10.59 -41.73
C ASP A 253 -14.73 11.71 -40.81
N LYS A 254 -14.85 12.99 -41.20
CA LYS A 254 -14.46 14.11 -40.33
C LYS A 254 -15.33 14.21 -39.07
N SER A 255 -16.63 13.93 -39.20
CA SER A 255 -17.55 13.87 -38.05
C SER A 255 -17.28 12.66 -37.16
N TYR A 256 -16.87 11.53 -37.74
CA TYR A 256 -16.49 10.34 -36.99
C TYR A 256 -15.18 10.51 -36.22
N LEU A 257 -14.16 11.16 -36.79
CA LEU A 257 -12.90 11.43 -36.09
C LEU A 257 -13.12 12.34 -34.87
N ALA A 258 -13.82 13.46 -35.03
CA ALA A 258 -14.16 14.35 -33.92
C ALA A 258 -14.99 13.63 -32.84
N ALA A 259 -16.02 12.88 -33.23
CA ALA A 259 -16.82 12.08 -32.29
C ALA A 259 -16.02 10.96 -31.61
N SER A 260 -15.02 10.39 -32.30
CA SER A 260 -14.15 9.35 -31.74
C SER A 260 -13.14 9.93 -30.75
N ILE A 261 -12.59 11.12 -31.03
CA ILE A 261 -11.72 11.86 -30.09
C ILE A 261 -12.50 12.18 -28.82
N GLU A 262 -13.70 12.76 -28.95
CA GLU A 262 -14.53 13.10 -27.79
C GLU A 262 -14.97 11.85 -27.02
N GLY A 263 -15.38 10.79 -27.72
CA GLY A 263 -15.74 9.51 -27.11
C GLY A 263 -14.58 8.84 -26.38
N LEU A 264 -13.38 8.85 -26.98
CA LEU A 264 -12.16 8.33 -26.36
C LEU A 264 -11.76 9.18 -25.16
N LYS A 265 -11.81 10.51 -25.26
CA LYS A 265 -11.49 11.43 -24.17
C LYS A 265 -12.39 11.21 -22.96
N ASN A 266 -13.69 11.07 -23.17
CA ASN A 266 -14.66 10.82 -22.11
C ASN A 266 -14.44 9.45 -21.44
N ARG A 267 -14.23 8.39 -22.23
CA ARG A 267 -13.98 7.04 -21.70
C ARG A 267 -12.63 6.92 -21.01
N ALA A 268 -11.57 7.49 -21.59
CA ALA A 268 -10.24 7.53 -20.99
C ALA A 268 -10.22 8.38 -19.71
N GLY A 269 -10.97 9.50 -19.68
CA GLY A 269 -11.16 10.30 -18.47
C GLY A 269 -11.83 9.52 -17.34
N ALA A 270 -12.91 8.81 -17.63
CA ALA A 270 -13.60 7.94 -16.67
C ALA A 270 -12.71 6.78 -16.19
N PHE A 271 -11.96 6.15 -17.12
CA PHE A 271 -11.00 5.09 -16.82
C PHE A 271 -9.88 5.61 -15.88
N ASN A 272 -9.27 6.74 -16.22
CA ASN A 272 -8.18 7.34 -15.42
C ASN A 272 -8.66 7.80 -14.04
N GLY A 273 -9.88 8.34 -13.94
CA GLY A 273 -10.49 8.69 -12.65
C GLY A 273 -10.63 7.45 -11.75
N ARG A 274 -11.13 6.34 -12.30
CA ARG A 274 -11.25 5.07 -11.57
C ARG A 274 -9.89 4.45 -11.26
N LEU A 275 -8.93 4.54 -12.18
CA LEU A 275 -7.57 4.06 -11.96
C LEU A 275 -6.93 4.78 -10.78
N ARG A 276 -7.09 6.11 -10.65
CA ARG A 276 -6.61 6.86 -9.49
C ARG A 276 -7.22 6.37 -8.17
N LEU A 277 -8.53 6.15 -8.13
CA LEU A 277 -9.20 5.61 -6.93
C LEU A 277 -8.69 4.20 -6.57
N PHE A 278 -8.45 3.36 -7.58
CA PHE A 278 -7.85 2.05 -7.38
C PHE A 278 -6.43 2.16 -6.83
N GLU A 279 -5.60 3.05 -7.39
CA GLU A 279 -4.23 3.30 -6.92
C GLU A 279 -4.18 3.85 -5.49
N GLU A 280 -5.09 4.75 -5.13
CA GLU A 280 -5.22 5.25 -3.76
C GLU A 280 -5.59 4.15 -2.77
N THR A 281 -6.48 3.26 -3.17
CA THR A 281 -6.88 2.11 -2.33
C THR A 281 -5.72 1.12 -2.20
N ALA A 282 -5.06 0.76 -3.30
CA ALA A 282 -3.88 -0.12 -3.29
C ALA A 282 -2.73 0.47 -2.46
N ARG A 283 -2.55 1.80 -2.47
CA ARG A 283 -1.56 2.51 -1.65
C ARG A 283 -1.88 2.44 -0.15
N LYS A 284 -3.16 2.41 0.23
CA LYS A 284 -3.61 2.22 1.62
C LYS A 284 -3.49 0.78 2.07
N ASP A 285 -3.74 -0.18 1.17
CA ASP A 285 -3.68 -1.61 1.48
C ASP A 285 -2.24 -2.12 1.67
N LEU A 286 -1.26 -1.53 0.98
CA LEU A 286 0.16 -1.87 1.11
C LEU A 286 0.71 -1.85 2.56
N PRO A 287 0.61 -0.73 3.30
CA PRO A 287 1.06 -0.70 4.70
C PRO A 287 0.20 -1.57 5.61
N LEU A 288 -1.08 -1.76 5.27
CA LEU A 288 -2.00 -2.62 6.03
C LEU A 288 -1.56 -4.10 5.95
N ILE A 289 -1.23 -4.58 4.75
CA ILE A 289 -0.66 -5.93 4.54
C ILE A 289 0.66 -6.12 5.30
N LYS A 290 1.55 -5.12 5.27
CA LYS A 290 2.81 -5.18 6.02
C LYS A 290 2.60 -5.25 7.53
N ASN A 291 1.64 -4.48 8.05
CA ASN A 291 1.28 -4.52 9.46
C ASN A 291 0.67 -5.88 9.85
N LEU A 292 -0.17 -6.47 8.99
CA LEU A 292 -0.73 -7.81 9.19
C LEU A 292 0.36 -8.88 9.37
N VAL A 293 1.42 -8.83 8.56
CA VAL A 293 2.58 -9.74 8.67
C VAL A 293 3.32 -9.50 9.98
N ALA A 294 3.59 -8.24 10.34
CA ALA A 294 4.25 -7.91 11.60
C ALA A 294 3.46 -8.40 12.82
N TYR A 295 2.12 -8.26 12.81
CA TYR A 295 1.26 -8.77 13.89
C TYR A 295 1.21 -10.30 13.94
N ASP A 296 1.25 -10.99 12.80
CA ASP A 296 1.31 -12.46 12.74
C ASP A 296 2.64 -13.00 13.32
N GLU A 297 3.75 -12.35 13.01
CA GLU A 297 5.07 -12.69 13.54
C GLU A 297 5.13 -12.44 15.05
N LEU A 298 4.63 -11.28 15.51
CA LEU A 298 4.54 -10.95 16.94
C LEU A 298 3.67 -11.96 17.71
N ALA A 299 2.53 -12.36 17.14
CA ALA A 299 1.64 -13.35 17.76
C ALA A 299 2.35 -14.70 17.95
N ARG A 300 3.11 -15.15 16.94
CA ARG A 300 3.93 -16.38 17.04
C ARG A 300 5.01 -16.29 18.09
N GLU A 301 5.69 -15.15 18.20
CA GLU A 301 6.73 -14.96 19.22
C GLU A 301 6.16 -14.97 20.63
N VAL A 302 5.00 -14.32 20.84
CA VAL A 302 4.30 -14.32 22.13
C VAL A 302 3.87 -15.74 22.50
N ASP A 303 3.32 -16.51 21.55
CA ASP A 303 2.96 -17.91 21.75
C ASP A 303 4.17 -18.80 22.04
N ALA A 304 5.28 -18.60 21.32
CA ALA A 304 6.52 -19.34 21.52
C ALA A 304 7.11 -19.06 22.91
N LYS A 305 7.15 -17.80 23.34
CA LYS A 305 7.58 -17.42 24.69
C LYS A 305 6.66 -17.98 25.77
N ALA A 306 5.34 -17.98 25.55
CA ALA A 306 4.38 -18.58 26.47
C ALA A 306 4.57 -20.10 26.60
N ARG A 307 4.88 -20.79 25.49
CA ARG A 307 5.19 -22.24 25.49
C ARG A 307 6.51 -22.54 26.20
N LEU A 308 7.55 -21.75 25.96
CA LEU A 308 8.84 -21.88 26.66
C LEU A 308 8.69 -21.68 28.18
N LYS A 309 7.86 -20.72 28.61
CA LYS A 309 7.56 -20.49 30.03
C LYS A 309 6.77 -21.64 30.67
N ARG A 310 5.91 -22.34 29.91
CA ARG A 310 5.20 -23.55 30.37
C ARG A 310 6.05 -24.82 30.32
N GLY A 311 7.04 -24.87 29.43
CA GLY A 311 7.95 -26.00 29.24
C GLY A 311 9.22 -25.95 30.09
N ALA A 312 9.51 -24.84 30.76
CA ALA A 312 10.57 -24.76 31.76
C ALA A 312 10.13 -25.59 32.98
N PRO A 313 10.77 -26.74 33.29
CA PRO A 313 10.51 -27.41 34.55
C PRO A 313 10.88 -26.44 35.66
N ALA A 314 9.98 -26.31 36.64
CA ALA A 314 10.31 -25.69 37.92
C ALA A 314 11.52 -26.44 38.48
N VAL A 315 12.71 -25.89 38.28
CA VAL A 315 13.90 -26.34 39.01
C VAL A 315 13.57 -26.07 40.46
N ALA A 316 13.41 -27.20 41.16
CA ALA A 316 12.93 -27.32 42.51
C ALA A 316 13.55 -26.26 43.44
N GLY A 317 12.67 -25.56 44.14
CA GLY A 317 13.04 -25.03 45.43
C GLY A 317 13.28 -26.19 46.39
N GLY A 318 14.43 -26.15 47.04
CA GLY A 318 14.70 -26.74 48.36
C GLY A 318 15.46 -28.07 48.34
N PRO A 319 16.27 -28.35 49.38
CA PRO A 319 16.53 -27.56 50.59
C PRO A 319 17.82 -26.72 50.57
#